data_AF-A0A931HXI3-F1
#
_entry.id   AF-A0A931HXI3-F1
#
_cell.length_a   1.000
_cell.length_b   1.000
_cell.length_c   1.000
_cell.angle_alpha   90.00
_cell.angle_beta   90.00
_cell.angle_gamma   90.00
#
_symmetry.space_group_name_H-M   'P 1'
#
loop_
_entity.id
_entity.type
_entity.pdbx_description
1 polymer ?
#
loop_
_entity_poly.entity_id
_entity_poly.type
_entity_poly.pdbx_seq_one_letter_code
_entity_poly.pdbx_strand_id
1 'polypeptide(L)'
;MGQQKLLKGVLLGAFVGGAMMLLDKDTREYVGEKSKNAGSACKGYMQHPHEAIHSLRVNYEYLSNRINNGIEDLLQLLDKAEQMLNKVGEINQEVEQKLKKAEDSKEAS
;
A
#
# COMPACT_ATOMS: atom_id res chain seq x y z
N MET A 1 -12.84 -29.66 15.77
CA MET A 1 -12.65 -30.86 14.91
C MET A 1 -12.86 -30.62 13.40
N GLY A 2 -13.63 -29.62 12.94
CA GLY A 2 -13.85 -29.37 11.51
C GLY A 2 -12.64 -28.80 10.74
N GLN A 3 -11.86 -27.92 11.37
CA GLN A 3 -10.65 -27.30 10.79
C GLN A 3 -9.60 -28.34 10.36
N GLN A 4 -9.42 -29.41 11.16
CA GLN A 4 -8.50 -30.50 10.84
C GLN A 4 -8.98 -31.33 9.65
N LYS A 5 -10.29 -31.48 9.45
CA LYS A 5 -10.85 -32.21 8.29
C LYS A 5 -10.70 -31.41 7.00
N LEU A 6 -10.90 -30.09 7.04
CA LEU A 6 -10.66 -29.22 5.89
C LEU A 6 -9.18 -29.20 5.51
N LEU A 7 -8.28 -29.02 6.47
CA LEU A 7 -6.84 -29.04 6.19
C LEU A 7 -6.42 -30.41 5.62
N LYS A 8 -6.90 -31.51 6.20
CA LYS A 8 -6.60 -32.86 5.72
C LYS A 8 -7.15 -33.11 4.30
N GLY A 9 -8.35 -32.59 4.00
CA GLY A 9 -8.94 -32.66 2.65
C GLY A 9 -8.19 -31.82 1.62
N VAL A 10 -7.76 -30.61 1.99
CA VAL A 10 -6.92 -29.75 1.13
C VAL A 10 -5.58 -30.42 0.87
N LEU A 11 -4.94 -30.98 1.90
CA LEU A 11 -3.67 -31.69 1.75
C LEU A 11 -3.79 -32.92 0.85
N LEU A 12 -4.85 -33.73 1.03
CA LEU A 12 -5.12 -34.87 0.15
C LEU A 12 -5.40 -34.44 -1.30
N GLY A 13 -6.21 -33.40 -1.48
CA GLY A 13 -6.53 -32.86 -2.81
C GLY A 13 -5.30 -32.27 -3.51
N ALA A 14 -4.48 -31.52 -2.79
CA ALA A 14 -3.23 -30.97 -3.29
C ALA A 14 -2.20 -32.07 -3.60
N PHE A 15 -2.16 -33.14 -2.80
CA PHE A 15 -1.28 -34.27 -3.05
C PHE A 15 -1.68 -35.03 -4.32
N VAL A 16 -2.97 -35.32 -4.49
CA VAL A 16 -3.49 -36.00 -5.69
C VAL A 16 -3.37 -35.12 -6.93
N GLY A 17 -3.75 -33.84 -6.83
CA GLY A 17 -3.63 -32.88 -7.94
C GLY A 17 -2.16 -32.61 -8.32
N GLY A 18 -1.28 -32.49 -7.32
CA GLY A 18 0.16 -32.34 -7.54
C GLY A 18 0.79 -33.59 -8.16
N ALA A 19 0.42 -34.78 -7.70
CA ALA A 19 0.87 -36.04 -8.31
C ALA A 19 0.40 -36.18 -9.76
N MET A 20 -0.84 -35.77 -10.06
CA MET A 20 -1.38 -35.78 -11.42
C MET A 20 -0.66 -34.80 -12.34
N MET A 21 -0.34 -33.60 -11.85
CA MET A 21 0.44 -32.59 -12.60
C MET A 21 1.89 -33.05 -12.86
N LEU A 22 2.51 -33.84 -11.98
CA LEU A 22 3.90 -34.30 -12.13
C LEU A 22 4.11 -35.44 -13.15
N LEU A 23 3.03 -36.00 -13.70
CA LEU A 23 3.10 -36.99 -14.80
C LEU A 23 3.57 -36.34 -16.11
N ASP A 24 3.36 -35.04 -16.24
CA ASP A 24 3.82 -34.26 -17.38
C ASP A 24 5.31 -33.90 -17.23
N LYS A 25 6.07 -34.08 -18.31
CA LYS A 25 7.54 -33.98 -18.29
C LYS A 25 8.01 -32.54 -18.09
N ASP A 26 7.34 -31.57 -18.72
CA ASP A 26 7.60 -30.14 -18.55
C ASP A 26 7.31 -29.69 -17.12
N THR A 27 6.20 -30.16 -16.55
CA THR A 27 5.84 -29.85 -15.17
C THR A 27 6.87 -30.39 -14.16
N ARG A 28 7.45 -31.57 -14.44
CA ARG A 28 8.48 -32.18 -13.59
C ARG A 28 9.80 -31.43 -13.60
N GLU A 29 10.21 -30.91 -14.76
CA GLU A 29 11.42 -30.11 -14.90
C GLU A 29 11.25 -28.74 -14.21
N TYR A 30 10.10 -28.08 -14.45
CA TYR A 30 9.74 -26.81 -13.84
C TYR A 30 9.67 -26.90 -12.30
N VAL A 31 8.96 -27.89 -11.76
CA VAL A 31 8.83 -28.09 -10.32
C VAL A 31 10.17 -28.48 -9.70
N GLY A 32 10.97 -29.32 -10.37
CA GLY A 32 12.30 -29.70 -9.92
C GLY A 32 13.24 -28.49 -9.80
N GLU A 33 13.29 -27.64 -10.82
CA GLU A 33 14.14 -26.44 -10.83
C GLU A 33 13.67 -25.41 -9.78
N LYS A 34 12.37 -25.13 -9.71
CA LYS A 34 11.80 -24.21 -8.72
C LYS A 34 11.98 -24.71 -7.29
N SER A 35 11.81 -26.00 -7.03
CA SER A 35 11.99 -26.58 -5.70
C SER A 35 13.45 -26.48 -5.25
N LYS A 36 14.41 -26.71 -6.16
CA LYS A 36 15.85 -26.55 -5.89
C LYS A 36 16.22 -25.10 -5.58
N ASN A 37 15.63 -24.16 -6.31
CA ASN A 37 15.87 -22.73 -6.12
C ASN A 37 15.23 -22.23 -4.81
N ALA A 38 14.00 -22.64 -4.52
CA ALA A 38 13.31 -22.34 -3.26
C ALA A 38 14.05 -22.95 -2.05
N GLY A 39 14.56 -24.17 -2.17
CA GLY A 39 15.37 -24.81 -1.14
C GLY A 39 16.69 -24.08 -0.90
N SER A 40 17.33 -23.59 -1.96
CA SER A 40 18.57 -22.79 -1.85
C SER A 40 18.31 -21.44 -1.20
N ALA A 41 17.21 -20.76 -1.54
CA ALA A 41 16.79 -19.52 -0.90
C ALA A 41 16.46 -19.73 0.58
N CYS A 42 15.68 -20.76 0.91
CA CYS A 42 15.34 -21.10 2.29
C CYS A 42 16.59 -21.44 3.12
N LYS A 43 17.54 -22.17 2.53
CA LYS A 43 18.85 -22.43 3.15
C LYS A 43 19.65 -21.15 3.36
N GLY A 44 19.63 -20.23 2.41
CA GLY A 44 20.24 -18.90 2.55
C GLY A 44 19.69 -18.10 3.74
N TYR A 45 18.35 -18.08 3.89
CA TYR A 45 17.70 -17.44 5.05
C TYR A 45 18.05 -18.11 6.39
N MET A 46 18.20 -19.43 6.39
CA MET A 46 18.53 -20.20 7.59
C MET A 46 20.02 -20.09 7.97
N GLN A 47 20.89 -19.86 6.99
CA GLN A 47 22.33 -19.64 7.20
C GLN A 47 22.66 -18.19 7.58
N HIS A 48 21.82 -17.21 7.20
CA HIS A 48 22.00 -15.79 7.49
C HIS A 48 20.79 -15.15 8.21
N PRO A 49 20.43 -15.62 9.43
CA PRO A 49 19.29 -15.07 10.17
C PRO A 49 19.46 -13.57 10.50
N HIS A 50 20.70 -13.09 10.62
CA HIS A 50 20.99 -11.69 10.88
C HIS A 50 20.56 -10.76 9.73
N GLU A 51 20.64 -11.24 8.48
CA GLU A 51 20.28 -10.49 7.28
C GLU A 51 18.75 -10.41 7.10
N ALA A 52 18.03 -11.45 7.53
CA ALA A 52 16.57 -11.45 7.61
C ALA A 52 16.05 -10.45 8.67
N ILE A 53 16.67 -10.40 9.85
CA ILE A 53 16.32 -9.42 10.89
C ILE A 53 16.69 -8.00 10.45
N HIS A 54 17.83 -7.83 9.78
CA HIS A 54 18.27 -6.54 9.26
C HIS A 54 17.31 -6.00 8.19
N SER A 55 16.93 -6.82 7.20
CA SER A 55 15.96 -6.43 6.16
C SER A 55 14.58 -6.11 6.72
N LEU A 56 14.10 -6.83 7.73
CA LEU A 56 12.87 -6.48 8.46
C LEU A 56 12.99 -5.12 9.14
N ARG A 57 14.11 -4.85 9.81
CA ARG A 57 14.35 -3.59 10.50
C ARG A 57 14.42 -2.42 9.53
N VAL A 58 15.10 -2.57 8.40
CA VAL A 58 15.19 -1.57 7.34
C VAL A 58 13.81 -1.29 6.75
N ASN A 59 13.01 -2.33 6.47
CA ASN A 59 11.64 -2.14 5.98
C ASN A 59 10.74 -1.43 7.01
N TYR A 60 10.92 -1.71 8.30
CA TYR A 60 10.18 -1.04 9.36
C TYR A 60 10.58 0.43 9.49
N GLU A 61 11.87 0.75 9.47
CA GLU A 61 12.37 2.13 9.49
C GLU A 61 11.89 2.90 8.25
N TYR A 62 11.93 2.26 7.08
CA TYR A 62 11.41 2.85 5.84
C TYR A 62 9.91 3.15 5.91
N LEU A 63 9.12 2.22 6.44
CA LEU A 63 7.68 2.38 6.61
C LEU A 63 7.35 3.49 7.62
N SER A 64 8.02 3.48 8.78
CA SER A 64 7.85 4.50 9.81
C SER A 64 8.20 5.90 9.27
N ASN A 65 9.31 6.02 8.54
CA ASN A 65 9.72 7.29 7.96
C ASN A 65 8.73 7.76 6.88
N ARG A 66 8.24 6.87 6.00
CA ARG A 66 7.20 7.22 5.02
C ARG A 66 5.90 7.69 5.68
N ILE A 67 5.48 7.06 6.77
CA ILE A 67 4.27 7.45 7.50
C ILE A 67 4.44 8.84 8.12
N ASN A 68 5.56 9.10 8.80
CA ASN A 68 5.82 10.41 9.38
C ASN A 68 5.88 11.51 8.32
N ASN A 69 6.60 11.30 7.23
CA ASN A 69 6.66 12.26 6.12
C ASN A 69 5.28 12.47 5.47
N GLY A 70 4.48 11.41 5.32
CA GLY A 70 3.11 11.52 4.80
C GLY A 70 2.17 12.31 5.72
N ILE A 71 2.33 12.18 7.04
CA ILE A 71 1.55 12.95 8.01
C ILE A 71 1.96 14.43 7.97
N GLU A 72 3.26 14.74 7.88
CA GLU A 72 3.73 16.11 7.72
C GLU A 72 3.20 16.77 6.43
N ASP A 73 3.20 16.04 5.31
CA ASP A 73 2.69 16.54 4.03
C ASP A 73 1.17 16.80 4.09
N LEU A 74 0.42 15.91 4.76
CA LEU A 74 -1.01 16.09 4.99
C LEU A 74 -1.32 17.28 5.92
N LEU A 75 -0.52 17.49 6.96
CA LEU A 75 -0.65 18.64 7.85
C LEU A 75 -0.36 19.95 7.10
N GLN A 76 0.69 19.98 6.27
CA GLN A 76 0.99 21.14 5.42
C GLN A 76 -0.11 21.40 4.38
N LEU A 77 -0.72 20.35 3.84
CA LEU A 77 -1.82 20.47 2.89
C LEU A 77 -3.08 21.01 3.56
N LEU A 78 -3.38 20.54 4.77
CA LEU A 78 -4.52 21.00 5.56
C LEU A 78 -4.35 22.47 5.95
N ASP A 79 -3.16 22.88 6.39
CA ASP A 79 -2.83 24.27 6.70
C ASP A 79 -2.94 25.18 5.45
N LYS A 80 -2.42 24.73 4.29
CA LYS A 80 -2.60 25.44 3.01
C LYS A 80 -4.06 25.50 2.57
N ALA A 81 -4.86 24.46 2.80
CA ALA A 81 -6.28 24.44 2.49
C ALA A 81 -7.03 25.43 3.37
N GLU A 82 -6.72 25.51 4.66
CA GLU A 82 -7.29 26.47 5.60
C GLU A 82 -6.93 27.91 5.21
N GLN A 83 -5.67 28.18 4.86
CA GLN A 83 -5.24 29.48 4.34
C GLN A 83 -5.93 29.86 3.01
N MET A 84 -6.13 28.90 2.11
CA MET A 84 -6.87 29.15 0.86
C MET A 84 -8.36 29.41 1.12
N LEU A 85 -8.98 28.67 2.03
CA LEU A 85 -10.37 28.89 2.44
C LEU A 85 -10.55 30.28 3.07
N ASN A 86 -9.60 30.70 3.92
CA ASN A 86 -9.63 32.03 4.52
C ASN A 86 -9.46 33.12 3.47
N LYS A 87 -8.49 32.97 2.55
CA LYS A 87 -8.32 33.88 1.41
C LYS A 87 -9.55 33.94 0.52
N VAL A 88 -10.18 32.82 0.21
CA VAL A 88 -11.41 32.78 -0.60
C VAL A 88 -12.56 33.45 0.14
N GLY A 89 -12.66 33.27 1.47
CA GLY A 89 -13.61 33.97 2.32
C GLY A 89 -13.43 35.49 2.30
N GLU A 90 -12.19 35.96 2.45
CA GLU A 90 -11.84 37.38 2.37
C GLU A 90 -12.10 37.97 0.97
N ILE A 91 -11.70 37.26 -0.08
CA ILE A 91 -11.97 37.65 -1.47
C ILE A 91 -13.48 37.71 -1.75
N ASN A 92 -14.26 36.76 -1.25
CA ASN A 92 -15.71 36.75 -1.45
C ASN A 92 -16.39 37.95 -0.75
N GLN A 93 -15.92 38.33 0.44
CA GLN A 93 -16.40 39.54 1.12
C GLN A 93 -15.99 40.83 0.42
N GLU A 94 -14.76 40.94 -0.09
CA GLU A 94 -14.33 42.09 -0.88
C GLU A 94 -15.08 42.20 -2.23
N VAL A 95 -15.36 41.06 -2.88
CA VAL A 95 -16.10 41.01 -4.13
C VAL A 95 -17.56 41.40 -3.91
N GLU A 96 -18.24 40.89 -2.87
CA GLU A 96 -19.61 41.30 -2.54
C GLU A 96 -19.71 42.80 -2.20
N GLN A 97 -18.73 43.36 -1.48
CA GLN A 97 -18.71 44.79 -1.20
C GLN A 97 -18.48 45.65 -2.45
N LYS A 98 -17.65 45.18 -3.39
CA LYS A 98 -17.44 45.86 -4.68
C LYS A 98 -18.63 45.71 -5.61
N LEU A 99 -19.31 44.56 -5.60
CA LEU A 99 -20.54 44.34 -6.37
C LEU A 99 -21.67 45.23 -5.87
N LYS A 100 -21.89 45.32 -4.56
CA LYS A 100 -22.89 46.23 -3.97
C LYS A 100 -22.62 47.71 -4.29
N LYS A 101 -21.36 48.14 -4.27
CA LYS A 101 -20.99 49.51 -4.66
C LYS A 101 -21.15 49.77 -6.16
N ALA A 102 -20.97 48.76 -7.00
CA ALA A 102 -21.16 48.88 -8.45
C ALA A 102 -22.64 48.85 -8.86
N GLU A 103 -23.49 48.15 -8.09
CA GLU A 103 -24.94 48.11 -8.29
C GLU A 103 -25.60 49.43 -7.87
N ASP A 104 -25.22 49.98 -6.70
CA ASP A 104 -25.70 51.29 -6.20
C ASP A 104 -25.27 52.46 -7.13
N SER A 105 -24.08 52.36 -7.75
CA SER A 105 -23.61 53.34 -8.74
C SER A 105 -24.29 53.23 -10.11
N LYS A 106 -24.95 52.10 -10.43
CA LYS A 106 -25.66 51.90 -11.71
C LYS A 106 -27.14 52.28 -11.63
N GLU A 107 -27.77 52.20 -10.46
CA GLU A 107 -29.15 52.67 -10.25
C GLU A 107 -29.28 54.20 -10.15
N ALA A 108 -28.17 54.93 -10.03
CA ALA A 108 -28.13 56.39 -9.93
C ALA A 108 -27.80 57.14 -11.25
N SER A 109 -27.71 56.46 -12.41
CA SER A 109 -27.57 57.06 -13.76
C SER A 109 -28.75 56.70 -14.65
#